data_AF-A0A810Q5Y3-F1
#
_entry.id   AF-A0A810Q5Y3-F1
#
_cell.length_a   1.000
_cell.length_b   1.000
_cell.length_c   1.000
_cell.angle_alpha   90.00
_cell.angle_beta   90.00
_cell.angle_gamma   90.00
#
_symmetry.space_group_name_H-M   'P 1'
#
loop_
_entity.id
_entity.type
_entity.pdbx_description
1 polymer ?
#
loop_
_entity_poly.entity_id
_entity_poly.type
_entity_poly.pdbx_seq_one_letter_code
_entity_poly.pdbx_strand_id
1 'polypeptide(L)'
;MTGVNMRFEFYNENPAGRNVGDCTVRAISKALGQSWDATYWNLCIEGNLLKDMPSSNAVWGAYLRRQGFERDIVRDDMSVADFATENPHGTYILALSGHVVCVQDSIIYDTWDSGNEIVLYYWMKED
;
A
#
# COMPACT_ATOMS: atom_id res chain seq x y z
N MET A 1 18.40 22.86 -5.71
CA MET A 1 17.44 21.76 -5.91
C MET A 1 16.59 21.72 -4.65
N THR A 2 15.36 22.23 -4.70
CA THR A 2 14.41 22.05 -3.60
C THR A 2 14.01 20.57 -3.64
N GLY A 3 14.70 19.73 -2.86
CA GLY A 3 14.37 18.31 -2.77
C GLY A 3 12.90 18.17 -2.41
N VAL A 4 12.19 17.31 -3.13
CA VAL A 4 10.83 16.92 -2.72
C VAL A 4 11.00 16.22 -1.38
N ASN A 5 10.54 16.86 -0.31
CA ASN A 5 10.57 16.23 1.01
C ASN A 5 9.37 15.30 1.08
N MET A 6 9.62 14.03 1.36
CA MET A 6 8.58 13.10 1.79
C MET A 6 7.77 13.71 2.94
N ARG A 7 6.50 13.32 3.07
CA ARG A 7 5.68 13.65 4.25
C ARG A 7 4.88 12.45 4.73
N PHE A 8 4.66 12.37 6.03
CA PHE A 8 3.72 11.42 6.62
C PHE A 8 2.36 12.10 6.78
N GLU A 9 1.29 11.39 6.41
CA GLU A 9 -0.09 11.74 6.71
C GLU A 9 -0.79 10.60 7.43
N PHE A 10 -1.37 10.94 8.58
CA PHE A 10 -2.22 10.00 9.30
C PHE A 10 -3.45 9.65 8.45
N TYR A 11 -3.60 8.37 8.14
CA TYR A 11 -4.70 7.83 7.35
C TYR A 11 -5.26 6.56 7.98
N ASN A 12 -6.50 6.65 8.46
CA ASN A 12 -7.26 5.52 8.95
C ASN A 12 -8.66 5.48 8.32
N GLU A 13 -8.78 4.79 7.19
CA GLU A 13 -10.05 4.60 6.47
C GLU A 13 -10.97 3.55 7.12
N ASN A 14 -10.56 2.91 8.22
CA ASN A 14 -11.42 1.98 8.91
C ASN A 14 -12.69 2.72 9.40
N PRO A 15 -13.91 2.35 8.97
CA PRO A 15 -15.12 3.13 9.24
C PRO A 15 -15.51 3.12 10.72
N ALA A 16 -14.98 2.17 11.51
CA ALA A 16 -15.13 2.12 12.96
C ALA A 16 -13.99 2.83 13.70
N GLY A 17 -13.06 3.48 13.00
CA GLY A 17 -11.89 4.15 13.55
C GLY A 17 -10.90 3.22 14.24
N ARG A 18 -10.99 1.91 14.01
CA ARG A 18 -10.16 0.90 14.69
C ARG A 18 -8.75 0.88 14.09
N ASN A 19 -7.78 0.49 14.92
CA ASN A 19 -6.43 0.17 14.47
C ASN A 19 -6.21 -1.34 14.68
N VAL A 20 -6.33 -2.10 13.60
CA VAL A 20 -6.26 -3.58 13.57
C VAL A 20 -5.35 -4.03 12.43
N GLY A 21 -5.22 -5.35 12.20
CA GLY A 21 -4.45 -5.91 11.09
C GLY A 21 -5.09 -5.72 9.71
N ASP A 22 -5.46 -4.48 9.37
CA ASP A 22 -6.14 -4.10 8.12
C ASP A 22 -5.28 -3.20 7.22
N CYS A 23 -3.96 -3.14 7.44
CA CYS A 23 -3.04 -2.30 6.67
C CYS A 23 -3.14 -2.53 5.16
N THR A 24 -3.26 -3.79 4.71
CA THR A 24 -3.51 -4.13 3.31
C THR A 24 -4.80 -3.48 2.77
N VAL A 25 -5.88 -3.49 3.56
CA VAL A 25 -7.16 -2.89 3.17
C VAL A 25 -7.04 -1.37 3.07
N ARG A 26 -6.44 -0.73 4.09
CA ARG A 26 -6.25 0.73 4.11
C ARG A 26 -5.35 1.21 2.96
N ALA A 27 -4.22 0.55 2.74
CA ALA A 27 -3.27 0.92 1.68
C ALA A 27 -3.91 0.80 0.29
N ILE A 28 -4.60 -0.31 0.00
CA ILE A 28 -5.27 -0.53 -1.28
C ILE A 28 -6.46 0.43 -1.47
N SER A 29 -7.23 0.66 -0.41
CA SER A 29 -8.33 1.64 -0.40
C SER A 29 -7.85 3.03 -0.81
N LYS A 30 -6.75 3.49 -0.20
CA LYS A 30 -6.11 4.77 -0.52
C LYS A 30 -5.62 4.83 -1.96
N ALA A 31 -4.88 3.80 -2.39
CA ALA A 31 -4.32 3.72 -3.74
C ALA A 31 -5.38 3.74 -4.85
N LEU A 32 -6.56 3.16 -4.61
CA LEU A 32 -7.64 3.08 -5.60
C LEU A 32 -8.70 4.18 -5.44
N GLY A 33 -8.63 5.00 -4.40
CA GLY A 33 -9.66 5.99 -4.09
C GLY A 33 -11.03 5.37 -3.80
N GLN A 34 -11.06 4.17 -3.22
CA GLN A 34 -12.29 3.44 -2.89
C GLN A 34 -12.42 3.27 -1.36
N SER A 35 -13.63 3.01 -0.86
CA SER A 35 -13.84 2.86 0.59
C SER A 35 -13.16 1.61 1.16
N TRP A 36 -12.95 1.61 2.48
CA TRP A 36 -12.46 0.45 3.22
C TRP A 36 -13.36 -0.78 3.01
N ASP A 37 -14.69 -0.62 3.11
CA ASP A 37 -15.64 -1.72 2.94
C ASP A 37 -15.58 -2.33 1.54
N ALA A 38 -15.51 -1.49 0.50
CA ALA A 38 -15.39 -1.96 -0.88
C ALA A 38 -14.09 -2.76 -1.06
N THR A 39 -12.98 -2.24 -0.51
CA THR A 39 -11.69 -2.94 -0.56
C THR A 39 -11.72 -4.26 0.20
N TYR A 40 -12.28 -4.28 1.41
CA TYR A 40 -12.40 -5.47 2.24
C TYR A 40 -13.16 -6.57 1.51
N TRP A 41 -14.35 -6.26 0.98
CA TRP A 41 -15.16 -7.24 0.25
C TRP A 41 -14.48 -7.71 -1.03
N ASN A 42 -13.82 -6.84 -1.77
CA ASN A 42 -13.09 -7.22 -2.98
C ASN A 42 -11.94 -8.21 -2.66
N LEU A 43 -11.20 -7.99 -1.57
CA LEU A 43 -10.16 -8.93 -1.12
C LEU A 43 -10.76 -10.26 -0.63
N CYS A 44 -11.91 -10.23 0.05
CA CYS A 44 -12.63 -11.45 0.44
C CYS A 44 -13.11 -12.25 -0.78
N ILE A 45 -13.61 -11.58 -1.81
CA ILE A 45 -14.02 -12.20 -3.07
C ILE A 45 -12.81 -12.83 -3.76
N GLU A 46 -11.71 -12.09 -3.91
CA GLU A 46 -10.48 -12.60 -4.54
C GLU A 46 -9.91 -13.79 -3.74
N GLY A 47 -9.94 -13.72 -2.40
CA GLY A 47 -9.54 -14.82 -1.53
C GLY A 47 -10.39 -16.07 -1.73
N ASN A 48 -11.72 -15.92 -1.84
CA ASN A 48 -12.61 -17.04 -2.16
C ASN A 48 -12.38 -17.61 -3.57
N LEU A 49 -12.04 -16.76 -4.55
CA LEU A 49 -11.70 -17.22 -5.91
C LEU A 49 -10.42 -18.06 -5.92
N LEU A 50 -9.42 -17.65 -5.15
CA LEU A 50 -8.11 -18.31 -5.05
C LEU A 50 -8.04 -19.41 -3.98
N LYS A 51 -9.10 -19.55 -3.17
CA LYS A 51 -9.18 -20.46 -2.01
C LYS A 51 -8.09 -20.19 -0.97
N ASP A 52 -7.82 -18.91 -0.71
CA ASP A 52 -6.80 -18.44 0.21
C ASP A 52 -7.31 -17.23 1.04
N MET A 53 -6.57 -16.87 2.08
CA MET A 53 -6.94 -15.80 3.01
C MET A 53 -6.85 -14.41 2.34
N PRO A 54 -7.80 -13.50 2.60
CA PRO A 54 -7.81 -12.15 2.01
C PRO A 54 -6.54 -11.34 2.28
N SER A 55 -5.87 -11.62 3.40
CA SER A 55 -4.63 -10.98 3.82
C SER A 55 -3.36 -11.58 3.20
N SER A 56 -3.45 -12.67 2.44
CA SER A 56 -2.26 -13.31 1.87
C SER A 56 -1.68 -12.49 0.71
N ASN A 57 -0.34 -12.48 0.59
CA ASN A 57 0.38 -11.81 -0.51
C ASN A 57 -0.05 -12.30 -1.90
N ALA A 58 -0.49 -13.55 -2.01
CA ALA A 58 -1.01 -14.09 -3.25
C ALA A 58 -2.36 -13.45 -3.62
N VAL A 59 -3.26 -13.29 -2.64
CA VAL A 59 -4.62 -12.78 -2.87
C VAL A 59 -4.63 -11.30 -3.19
N TRP A 60 -4.08 -10.45 -2.31
CA TRP A 60 -4.13 -9.02 -2.55
C TRP A 60 -3.24 -8.63 -3.75
N GLY A 61 -2.17 -9.39 -4.02
CA GLY A 61 -1.38 -9.23 -5.24
C GLY A 61 -2.13 -9.62 -6.52
N ALA A 62 -2.97 -10.66 -6.49
CA ALA A 62 -3.85 -10.99 -7.63
C ALA A 62 -4.90 -9.90 -7.87
N TYR A 63 -5.49 -9.38 -6.79
CA TYR A 63 -6.43 -8.26 -6.87
C TYR A 63 -5.77 -7.01 -7.49
N LEU A 64 -4.58 -6.62 -7.03
CA LEU A 64 -3.85 -5.47 -7.59
C LEU A 64 -3.55 -5.62 -9.08
N ARG A 65 -3.14 -6.81 -9.55
CA ARG A 65 -2.97 -7.07 -10.99
C ARG A 65 -4.26 -6.84 -11.78
N ARG A 66 -5.41 -7.27 -11.25
CA ARG A 66 -6.72 -7.02 -11.88
C ARG A 66 -7.08 -5.54 -11.94
N GLN A 67 -6.53 -4.73 -11.03
CA GLN A 67 -6.69 -3.27 -11.01
C GLN A 67 -5.65 -2.51 -11.88
N GLY A 68 -4.79 -3.25 -12.59
CA GLY A 68 -3.77 -2.69 -13.49
C GLY A 68 -2.46 -2.30 -12.79
N PHE A 69 -2.22 -2.75 -11.55
CA PHE A 69 -0.94 -2.55 -10.90
C PHE A 69 0.07 -3.60 -11.37
N GLU A 70 1.31 -3.16 -11.54
CA GLU A 70 2.47 -4.01 -11.78
C GLU A 70 3.32 -4.11 -10.51
N ARG A 71 4.04 -5.23 -10.36
CA ARG A 71 4.89 -5.50 -9.20
C ARG A 71 6.35 -5.48 -9.60
N ASP A 72 7.16 -4.81 -8.80
CA ASP A 72 8.62 -4.81 -8.94
C ASP A 72 9.30 -4.87 -7.56
N ILE A 73 10.61 -5.08 -7.54
CA ILE A 73 11.45 -5.16 -6.34
C ILE A 73 12.30 -3.89 -6.20
N VAL A 74 12.62 -3.52 -4.96
CA VAL A 74 13.65 -2.50 -4.73
C VAL A 74 15.04 -3.09 -4.97
N ARG A 75 15.97 -2.26 -5.48
CA ARG A 75 17.31 -2.74 -5.86
C ARG A 75 18.25 -2.93 -4.68
N ASP A 76 18.10 -2.08 -3.66
CA ASP A 76 18.93 -2.04 -2.47
C ASP A 76 18.03 -1.96 -1.21
N ASP A 77 18.65 -2.09 -0.03
CA ASP A 77 17.97 -1.86 1.25
C ASP A 77 17.47 -0.40 1.30
N MET A 78 16.17 -0.22 1.08
CA MET A 78 15.52 1.08 0.92
C MET A 78 14.43 1.25 1.97
N SER A 79 14.45 2.38 2.68
CA SER A 79 13.38 2.74 3.61
C SER A 79 12.15 3.27 2.86
N VAL A 80 10.98 3.25 3.49
CA VAL A 80 9.76 3.87 2.93
C VAL A 80 9.98 5.36 2.63
N ALA A 81 10.70 6.07 3.50
CA ALA A 81 11.03 7.48 3.33
C ALA A 81 11.95 7.73 2.11
N ASP A 82 12.98 6.89 1.94
CA ASP A 82 13.87 6.97 0.78
C ASP A 82 13.09 6.66 -0.51
N PHE A 83 12.26 5.61 -0.49
CA PHE A 83 11.40 5.25 -1.62
C PHE A 83 10.50 6.42 -2.04
N ALA A 84 9.82 7.06 -1.07
CA ALA A 84 8.94 8.19 -1.32
C ALA A 84 9.68 9.43 -1.84
N THR A 85 10.95 9.61 -1.47
CA THR A 85 11.80 10.72 -1.94
C THR A 85 12.30 10.48 -3.37
N GLU A 86 12.67 9.24 -3.70
CA GLU A 86 13.12 8.87 -5.05
C GLU A 86 11.98 8.76 -6.06
N ASN A 87 10.76 8.52 -5.60
CA ASN A 87 9.55 8.38 -6.42
C ASN A 87 8.54 9.50 -6.09
N PRO A 88 8.77 10.74 -6.56
CA PRO A 88 8.00 11.90 -6.13
C PRO A 88 6.59 12.00 -6.69
N HIS A 89 6.24 11.15 -7.66
CA HIS A 89 4.97 11.17 -8.36
C HIS A 89 4.44 9.75 -8.53
N GLY A 90 3.12 9.61 -8.47
CA GLY A 90 2.43 8.34 -8.74
C GLY A 90 1.93 7.65 -7.47
N THR A 91 1.27 6.51 -7.67
CA THR A 91 0.64 5.72 -6.61
C THR A 91 1.33 4.38 -6.43
N TYR A 92 1.79 4.13 -5.20
CA TYR A 92 2.54 2.95 -4.82
C TYR A 92 1.92 2.25 -3.63
N ILE A 93 2.03 0.92 -3.62
CA ILE A 93 1.72 0.07 -2.46
C ILE A 93 2.98 -0.71 -2.12
N LEU A 94 3.56 -0.44 -0.95
CA LEU A 94 4.80 -1.03 -0.49
C LEU A 94 4.49 -2.18 0.45
N ALA A 95 5.10 -3.34 0.20
CA ALA A 95 5.06 -4.48 1.10
C ALA A 95 6.31 -4.47 1.99
N LEU A 96 6.10 -4.51 3.30
CA LEU A 96 7.13 -4.50 4.34
C LEU A 96 7.08 -5.82 5.13
N SER A 97 7.94 -5.96 6.13
CA SER A 97 7.85 -7.10 7.06
C SER A 97 6.62 -6.98 7.96
N GLY A 98 5.55 -7.71 7.62
CA GLY A 98 4.31 -7.74 8.40
C GLY A 98 3.42 -6.49 8.26
N HIS A 99 3.72 -5.60 7.32
CA HIS A 99 2.96 -4.36 7.10
C HIS A 99 2.85 -4.02 5.61
N VAL A 100 1.83 -3.24 5.26
CA VAL A 100 1.59 -2.74 3.90
C VAL A 100 1.21 -1.27 4.00
N VAL A 101 1.85 -0.41 3.20
CA VAL A 101 1.66 1.04 3.23
C VAL A 101 1.43 1.58 1.82
N CYS A 102 0.61 2.63 1.71
CA CYS A 102 0.43 3.35 0.47
C CYS A 102 1.29 4.62 0.47
N VAL A 103 2.00 4.84 -0.63
CA VAL A 103 2.69 6.10 -0.92
C VAL A 103 2.06 6.71 -2.15
N GLN A 104 1.64 7.97 -2.08
CA GLN A 104 1.19 8.73 -3.27
C GLN A 104 1.84 10.09 -3.30
N ASP A 105 2.52 10.44 -4.39
CA ASP A 105 3.17 11.74 -4.60
C ASP A 105 4.08 12.18 -3.43
N SER A 106 5.02 11.31 -3.03
CA SER A 106 5.90 11.46 -1.84
C SER A 106 5.19 11.47 -0.46
N ILE A 107 3.90 11.13 -0.40
CA ILE A 107 3.14 11.13 0.86
C ILE A 107 2.95 9.70 1.33
N ILE A 108 3.40 9.40 2.55
CA ILE A 108 3.18 8.13 3.23
C ILE A 108 1.82 8.21 3.94
N TYR A 109 0.87 7.35 3.56
CA TYR A 109 -0.46 7.29 4.16
C TYR A 109 -0.58 6.06 5.07
N ASP A 110 -0.60 6.29 6.38
CA ASP A 110 -0.65 5.22 7.35
C ASP A 110 -1.17 5.70 8.73
N THR A 111 -1.38 4.76 9.65
CA THR A 111 -1.77 5.02 11.04
C THR A 111 -0.62 5.46 11.95
N TRP A 112 0.62 5.37 11.47
CA TRP A 112 1.84 5.76 12.17
C TRP A 112 2.93 6.09 11.14
N ASP A 113 3.97 6.83 11.54
CA ASP A 113 5.06 7.18 10.64
C ASP A 113 5.98 5.98 10.37
N SER A 114 5.64 5.21 9.34
CA SER A 114 6.36 4.02 8.88
C SER A 114 7.56 4.32 7.99
N GLY A 115 8.03 5.57 7.93
CA GLY A 115 9.12 6.01 7.06
C GLY A 115 10.43 5.23 7.20
N ASN A 116 10.74 4.72 8.40
CA ASN A 116 11.98 3.98 8.67
C ASN A 116 11.89 2.47 8.37
N GLU A 117 10.72 1.95 7.99
CA GLU A 117 10.56 0.54 7.66
C GLU A 117 11.18 0.20 6.30
N ILE A 118 11.62 -1.04 6.13
CA ILE A 118 12.30 -1.50 4.92
C ILE A 118 11.31 -2.03 3.90
N VAL A 119 11.41 -1.53 2.67
CA VAL A 119 10.61 -1.96 1.54
C VAL A 119 11.13 -3.31 1.02
N LEU A 120 10.26 -4.31 0.92
CA LEU A 120 10.60 -5.62 0.36
C LEU A 120 10.34 -5.68 -1.15
N TYR A 121 9.19 -5.16 -1.55
CA TYR A 121 8.75 -5.01 -2.94
C TYR A 121 7.61 -4.01 -3.00
N TYR A 122 7.31 -3.52 -4.18
CA TYR A 122 6.27 -2.53 -4.37
C TYR A 122 5.36 -2.87 -5.54
N TRP A 123 4.19 -2.26 -5.52
CA TRP A 123 3.25 -2.22 -6.63
C TRP A 123 3.09 -0.79 -7.09
N MET A 124 3.04 -0.59 -8.41
CA MET A 124 2.84 0.71 -9.03
C MET A 124 1.76 0.60 -10.10
N LYS A 125 1.02 1.69 -10.30
CA LYS A 125 0.14 1.86 -11.45
C LYS A 125 0.53 3.14 -12.17
N GLU A 126 0.81 3.04 -13.46
CA GLU A 126 0.97 4.21 -14.32
C GLU A 126 -0.40 4.86 -14.54
N ASP A 127 -0.46 6.19 -14.52
CA ASP A 127 -1.67 6.97 -14.79
C ASP A 127 -2.06 6.95 -16.28
#